data_AF-A0A3Q9G9N9-F1
#
_entry.id   AF-A0A3Q9G9N9-F1
#
_cell.length_a   1.000
_cell.length_b   1.000
_cell.length_c   1.000
_cell.angle_alpha   90.00
_cell.angle_beta   90.00
_cell.angle_gamma   90.00
#
_symmetry.space_group_name_H-M   'P 1'
#
loop_
_entity.id
_entity.type
_entity.pdbx_description
1 polymer ?
#
loop_
_entity_poly.entity_id
_entity_poly.type
_entity_poly.pdbx_seq_one_letter_code
_entity_poly.pdbx_strand_id
1 'polypeptide(L)'
;MSQENEQLNNPLHGLKLDILLDELVTHYGFDILAEYTRINCFKSNPSIASSLKFLRKTEWAREKLERFYLYDFKNLPEAGEDEFEIPPRQRIIAQHIKPKKPKVLVRGEAIIPLSKESFIETHRSKPEHKKEHKKSYKPEHKSENSRSYTNDKPSNHSNTSRTKDSSNESKPFDPYADAPR
;
A
#
# COMPACT_ATOMS: atom_id res chain seq x y z
N MET A 1 -14.88 29.48 -23.01
CA MET A 1 -13.64 28.84 -23.53
C MET A 1 -13.72 27.38 -23.11
N SER A 2 -13.74 26.46 -24.07
CA SER A 2 -14.02 25.03 -23.84
C SER A 2 -12.85 24.35 -23.15
N GLN A 3 -13.09 23.63 -22.04
CA GLN A 3 -12.08 22.92 -21.24
C GLN A 3 -11.20 21.96 -22.07
N GLU A 4 -11.68 21.50 -23.22
CA GLU A 4 -10.95 20.64 -24.16
C GLU A 4 -9.66 21.27 -24.68
N ASN A 5 -9.62 22.60 -24.93
CA ASN A 5 -8.41 23.26 -25.41
C ASN A 5 -7.31 23.38 -24.35
N GLU A 6 -7.68 23.34 -23.07
CA GLU A 6 -6.75 23.46 -21.95
C GLU A 6 -6.04 22.13 -21.66
N GLN A 7 -6.67 21.00 -22.00
CA GLN A 7 -6.09 19.67 -21.87
C GLN A 7 -5.06 19.35 -22.97
N LEU A 8 -5.12 20.04 -24.12
CA LEU A 8 -4.17 19.85 -25.24
C LEU A 8 -2.70 20.12 -24.86
N ASN A 9 -2.46 20.92 -23.82
CA ASN A 9 -1.10 21.22 -23.36
C ASN A 9 -0.48 20.09 -22.52
N ASN A 10 -1.25 19.05 -22.16
CA ASN A 10 -0.72 17.94 -21.40
C ASN A 10 0.14 17.03 -22.31
N PRO A 11 1.43 16.79 -22.00
CA PRO A 11 2.30 15.96 -22.84
C PRO A 11 1.87 14.47 -22.89
N LEU A 12 0.93 14.06 -22.04
CA LEU A 12 0.30 12.73 -22.10
C LEU A 12 -0.89 12.65 -23.06
N HIS A 13 -1.37 13.79 -23.59
CA HIS A 13 -2.50 13.80 -24.50
C HIS A 13 -2.12 13.11 -25.81
N GLY A 14 -2.83 12.02 -26.15
CA GLY A 14 -2.58 11.24 -27.37
C GLY A 14 -1.33 10.36 -27.32
N LEU A 15 -0.55 10.43 -26.24
CA LEU A 15 0.64 9.60 -26.05
C LEU A 15 0.23 8.20 -25.60
N LYS A 16 0.58 7.21 -26.41
CA LYS A 16 0.31 5.80 -26.14
C LYS A 16 1.22 5.27 -25.03
N LEU A 17 0.71 4.28 -24.29
CA LEU A 17 1.41 3.70 -23.14
C LEU A 17 2.66 2.90 -23.52
N ASP A 18 2.71 2.34 -24.72
CA ASP A 18 3.89 1.67 -25.28
C ASP A 18 5.05 2.64 -25.48
N ILE A 19 4.80 3.78 -26.14
CA ILE A 19 5.80 4.84 -26.36
C ILE A 19 6.27 5.42 -25.03
N LEU A 20 5.33 5.70 -24.11
CA LEU A 20 5.67 6.21 -22.78
C LEU A 20 6.67 5.29 -22.05
N LEU A 21 6.36 3.99 -22.02
CA LEU A 21 7.20 3.03 -21.32
C LEU A 21 8.56 2.89 -22.00
N ASP A 22 8.59 2.86 -23.33
CA ASP A 22 9.82 2.72 -24.12
C ASP A 22 10.77 3.91 -23.88
N GLU A 23 10.25 5.15 -23.86
CA GLU A 23 11.02 6.35 -23.53
C GLU A 23 11.62 6.28 -22.12
N LEU A 24 10.82 5.87 -21.13
CA LEU A 24 11.27 5.76 -19.74
C LEU A 24 12.34 4.68 -19.56
N VAL A 25 12.14 3.51 -20.18
CA VAL A 25 13.09 2.40 -20.10
C VAL A 25 14.39 2.74 -20.85
N THR A 26 14.30 3.43 -21.99
CA THR A 26 15.48 3.86 -22.75
C THR A 26 16.32 4.87 -21.97
N HIS A 27 15.68 5.77 -21.21
CA HIS A 27 16.40 6.79 -20.46
C HIS A 27 16.91 6.33 -19.09
N TYR A 28 16.12 5.56 -18.33
CA TYR A 28 16.44 5.19 -16.94
C TYR A 28 16.71 3.70 -16.73
N GLY A 29 16.22 2.84 -17.61
CA GLY A 29 16.23 1.39 -17.40
C GLY A 29 15.24 0.91 -16.34
N PHE A 30 15.06 -0.40 -16.26
CA PHE A 30 14.07 -1.02 -15.36
C PHE A 30 14.43 -0.91 -13.88
N ASP A 31 15.72 -0.96 -13.53
CA ASP A 31 16.15 -0.97 -12.13
C ASP A 31 15.83 0.35 -11.42
N ILE A 32 16.12 1.48 -12.06
CA ILE A 32 15.79 2.82 -11.53
C ILE A 32 14.27 2.97 -11.45
N LEU A 33 13.55 2.59 -12.50
CA LEU A 33 12.09 2.65 -12.50
C LEU A 33 11.48 1.81 -11.36
N ALA A 34 11.99 0.62 -11.12
CA ALA A 34 11.52 -0.25 -10.04
C ALA A 34 11.72 0.41 -8.66
N GLU A 35 12.84 1.09 -8.44
CA GLU A 35 13.17 1.72 -7.17
C GLU A 35 12.32 2.97 -6.89
N TYR A 36 12.23 3.87 -7.87
CA TYR A 36 11.50 5.14 -7.72
C TYR A 36 9.98 4.93 -7.75
N THR A 37 9.47 4.11 -8.66
CA THR A 37 8.02 3.86 -8.75
C THR A 37 7.54 2.81 -7.75
N ARG A 38 8.42 1.97 -7.21
CA ARG A 38 8.07 0.82 -6.33
C ARG A 38 7.00 -0.09 -6.95
N ILE A 39 7.02 -0.26 -8.27
CA ILE A 39 6.13 -1.17 -8.99
C ILE A 39 6.84 -2.51 -9.19
N ASN A 40 6.29 -3.58 -8.61
CA ASN A 40 6.92 -4.90 -8.63
C ASN A 40 7.11 -5.51 -10.02
N CYS A 41 6.33 -5.09 -11.04
CA CYS A 41 6.46 -5.63 -12.39
C CYS A 41 7.85 -5.37 -12.99
N PHE A 42 8.48 -4.24 -12.66
CA PHE A 42 9.82 -3.88 -13.12
C PHE A 42 10.93 -4.65 -12.39
N LYS A 43 10.66 -5.21 -11.21
CA LYS A 43 11.63 -5.97 -10.41
C LYS A 43 11.64 -7.46 -10.76
N SER A 44 10.47 -8.06 -10.95
CA SER A 44 10.35 -9.53 -11.07
C SER A 44 10.45 -10.06 -12.50
N ASN A 45 9.93 -9.34 -13.50
CA ASN A 45 9.93 -9.77 -14.90
C ASN A 45 10.05 -8.54 -15.83
N PRO A 46 11.21 -7.85 -15.82
CA PRO A 46 11.41 -6.64 -16.60
C PRO A 46 11.40 -6.97 -18.09
N SER A 47 10.28 -6.73 -18.76
CA SER A 47 10.18 -6.73 -20.21
C SER A 47 9.11 -5.75 -20.65
N ILE A 48 9.28 -5.13 -21.82
CA ILE A 48 8.31 -4.15 -22.34
C ILE A 48 6.91 -4.79 -22.47
N ALA A 49 6.83 -6.01 -23.01
CA ALA A 49 5.56 -6.70 -23.21
C ALA A 49 4.85 -7.08 -21.90
N SER A 50 5.59 -7.61 -20.91
CA SER A 50 5.02 -7.98 -19.59
C SER A 50 4.55 -6.74 -18.84
N SER A 51 5.35 -5.68 -18.83
CA SER A 51 5.03 -4.40 -18.20
C SER A 51 3.80 -3.75 -18.84
N LEU A 52 3.68 -3.73 -20.17
CA LEU A 52 2.49 -3.20 -20.83
C LEU A 52 1.22 -3.99 -20.50
N LYS A 53 1.31 -5.33 -20.49
CA LYS A 53 0.18 -6.17 -20.09
C LYS A 53 -0.26 -5.89 -18.65
N PHE A 54 0.69 -5.64 -17.75
CA PHE A 54 0.43 -5.29 -16.36
C PHE A 54 -0.20 -3.88 -16.24
N LEU A 55 0.39 -2.85 -16.84
CA LEU A 55 -0.07 -1.47 -16.78
C LEU A 55 -1.45 -1.27 -17.43
N ARG A 56 -1.82 -2.12 -18.40
CA ARG A 56 -3.19 -2.15 -18.96
C ARG A 56 -4.23 -2.68 -17.98
N LYS A 57 -3.86 -3.59 -17.08
CA LYS A 57 -4.76 -4.19 -16.08
C LYS A 57 -4.81 -3.40 -14.77
N THR A 58 -3.74 -2.70 -14.44
CA THR A 58 -3.53 -2.08 -13.13
C THR A 58 -3.49 -0.57 -13.27
N GLU A 59 -4.65 0.07 -13.15
CA GLU A 59 -4.82 1.51 -13.41
C GLU A 59 -3.95 2.37 -12.50
N TRP A 60 -3.95 2.12 -11.18
CA TRP A 60 -3.11 2.88 -10.24
C TRP A 60 -1.62 2.83 -10.60
N ALA A 61 -1.13 1.73 -11.17
CA ALA A 61 0.26 1.58 -11.57
C ALA A 61 0.55 2.37 -12.85
N ARG A 62 -0.42 2.42 -13.78
CA ARG A 62 -0.34 3.27 -14.97
C ARG A 62 -0.30 4.74 -14.58
N GLU A 63 -1.22 5.19 -13.72
CA GLU A 63 -1.24 6.57 -13.24
C GLU A 63 0.06 6.92 -12.52
N LYS A 64 0.61 6.02 -11.70
CA LYS A 64 1.90 6.24 -11.03
C LYS A 64 3.05 6.43 -12.02
N LEU A 65 3.07 5.64 -13.10
CA LEU A 65 4.07 5.76 -14.16
C LEU A 65 3.90 7.07 -14.95
N GLU A 66 2.66 7.49 -15.20
CA GLU A 66 2.34 8.75 -15.87
C GLU A 66 2.73 9.97 -15.02
N ARG A 67 2.52 9.92 -13.70
CA ARG A 67 3.02 10.95 -12.76
C ARG A 67 4.54 11.04 -12.84
N PHE A 68 5.23 9.91 -12.81
CA PHE A 68 6.68 9.85 -12.96
C PHE A 68 7.14 10.44 -14.31
N TYR A 69 6.42 10.16 -15.40
CA TYR A 69 6.70 10.75 -16.70
C TYR A 69 6.58 12.28 -16.70
N LEU A 70 5.54 12.84 -16.06
CA LEU A 70 5.36 14.30 -15.98
C LEU A 70 6.44 14.99 -15.13
N TYR A 71 6.71 14.46 -13.94
CA TYR A 71 7.51 15.17 -12.93
C TYR A 71 8.98 14.82 -12.95
N ASP A 72 9.35 13.56 -13.20
CA ASP A 72 10.75 13.16 -13.26
C ASP A 72 11.29 13.20 -14.69
N PHE A 73 10.51 12.78 -15.69
CA PHE A 73 11.00 12.77 -17.08
C PHE A 73 10.77 14.09 -17.83
N LYS A 74 9.60 14.72 -17.71
CA LYS A 74 9.34 16.06 -18.29
C LYS A 74 9.68 17.21 -17.34
N ASN A 75 10.02 16.91 -16.09
CA ASN A 75 10.48 17.88 -15.08
C ASN A 75 9.58 19.11 -15.00
N LEU A 76 8.27 18.83 -14.99
CA LEU A 76 7.20 19.79 -14.77
C LEU A 76 7.04 20.08 -13.27
N PRO A 77 6.52 21.26 -12.89
CA PRO A 77 6.17 21.52 -11.50
C PRO A 77 5.13 20.49 -11.02
N GLU A 78 5.30 20.03 -9.77
CA GLU A 78 4.39 19.07 -9.17
C GLU A 78 2.98 19.67 -9.04
N ALA A 79 1.97 18.82 -9.20
CA ALA A 79 0.57 19.23 -9.02
C ALA A 79 0.30 19.61 -7.56
N GLY A 80 -0.62 20.55 -7.36
CA GLY A 80 -1.13 20.85 -6.01
C GLY A 80 -1.89 19.67 -5.41
N GLU A 81 -2.15 19.72 -4.10
CA GLU A 81 -2.89 18.68 -3.37
C GLU A 81 -4.29 18.42 -3.99
N ASP A 82 -5.00 19.50 -4.33
CA ASP A 82 -6.34 19.42 -4.94
C ASP A 82 -6.32 18.73 -6.31
N GLU A 83 -5.22 18.85 -7.06
CA GLU A 83 -5.03 18.23 -8.36
C GLU A 83 -4.50 16.80 -8.25
N PHE A 84 -4.04 16.38 -7.07
CA PHE A 84 -3.44 15.07 -6.86
C PHE A 84 -4.48 13.94 -6.98
N GLU A 85 -5.73 14.22 -6.62
CA GLU A 85 -6.87 13.31 -6.78
C GLU A 85 -7.25 13.12 -8.25
N ILE A 86 -6.95 14.09 -9.11
CA ILE A 86 -7.24 14.03 -10.54
C ILE A 86 -6.21 13.14 -11.24
N PRO A 87 -6.64 12.19 -12.11
CA PRO A 87 -5.74 11.37 -12.91
C PRO A 87 -4.77 12.21 -13.76
N PRO A 88 -3.52 11.77 -13.97
CA PRO A 88 -2.50 12.57 -14.66
C PRO A 88 -2.88 13.03 -16.07
N ARG A 89 -3.63 12.22 -16.81
CA ARG A 89 -4.13 12.55 -18.15
C ARG A 89 -5.23 13.61 -18.16
N GLN A 90 -5.93 13.80 -17.04
CA GLN A 90 -7.04 14.76 -16.92
C GLN A 90 -6.59 16.11 -16.33
N ARG A 91 -5.32 16.22 -15.91
CA ARG A 91 -4.76 17.46 -15.36
C ARG A 91 -4.59 18.51 -16.44
N ILE A 92 -4.94 19.74 -16.09
CA ILE A 92 -4.75 20.92 -16.93
C ILE A 92 -3.38 21.52 -16.59
N ILE A 93 -2.49 21.60 -17.57
CA ILE A 93 -1.17 22.22 -17.40
C ILE A 93 -1.22 23.61 -18.04
N ALA A 94 -0.86 24.65 -17.29
CA ALA A 94 -0.89 26.01 -17.78
C ALA A 94 0.05 26.20 -18.99
N GLN A 95 -0.41 26.93 -20.01
CA GLN A 95 0.27 27.08 -21.31
C GLN A 95 1.70 27.65 -21.24
N HIS A 96 2.01 28.39 -20.18
CA HIS A 96 3.34 28.99 -19.97
C HIS A 96 4.36 27.97 -19.44
N ILE A 97 3.92 26.83 -18.92
CA ILE A 97 4.75 25.79 -18.34
C ILE A 97 5.15 24.81 -19.45
N LYS A 98 6.45 24.76 -19.77
CA LYS A 98 7.00 23.87 -20.80
C LYS A 98 7.80 22.73 -20.16
N PRO A 99 7.78 21.52 -20.75
CA PRO A 99 8.65 20.43 -20.35
C PRO A 99 10.13 20.81 -20.38
N LYS A 100 10.89 20.33 -19.39
CA LYS A 100 12.34 20.49 -19.29
C LYS A 100 13.04 19.16 -19.56
N LYS A 101 14.38 19.18 -19.48
CA LYS A 101 15.19 17.96 -19.58
C LYS A 101 14.85 16.97 -18.44
N PRO A 102 14.91 15.66 -18.71
CA PRO A 102 14.70 14.64 -17.69
C PRO A 102 15.62 14.81 -16.49
N LYS A 103 15.09 14.50 -15.31
CA LYS A 103 15.82 14.53 -14.05
C LYS A 103 16.84 13.40 -14.03
N VAL A 104 18.06 13.68 -13.58
CA VAL A 104 19.07 12.63 -13.41
C VAL A 104 18.72 11.86 -12.15
N LEU A 105 18.42 10.58 -12.29
CA LEU A 105 18.08 9.67 -11.19
C LEU A 105 19.20 8.65 -11.02
N VAL A 106 19.58 8.37 -9.78
CA VAL A 106 20.65 7.43 -9.43
C VAL A 106 20.05 6.28 -8.64
N ARG A 107 20.48 5.06 -8.96
CA ARG A 107 20.08 3.86 -8.23
C ARG A 107 20.58 3.94 -6.78
N GLY A 108 19.71 3.65 -5.81
CA GLY A 108 19.99 3.66 -4.38
C GLY A 108 19.62 4.97 -3.68
N GLU A 109 19.28 6.02 -4.42
CA GLU A 109 18.96 7.35 -3.88
C GLU A 109 17.45 7.62 -3.78
N ALA A 110 16.60 6.65 -4.14
CA ALA A 110 15.17 6.84 -4.08
C ALA A 110 14.69 7.01 -2.62
N ILE A 111 13.85 8.02 -2.39
CA ILE A 111 13.30 8.28 -1.06
C ILE A 111 12.38 7.11 -0.67
N ILE A 112 12.82 6.33 0.33
CA ILE A 112 12.02 5.27 0.92
C ILE A 112 10.96 5.93 1.80
N PRO A 113 9.67 5.60 1.65
CA PRO A 113 8.63 6.15 2.51
C PRO A 113 8.93 5.70 3.94
N LEU A 114 8.88 6.64 4.90
CA LEU A 114 9.09 6.32 6.31
C LEU A 114 8.15 5.19 6.70
N SER A 115 8.71 4.10 7.22
CA SER A 115 7.93 2.94 7.66
C SER A 115 7.06 3.34 8.86
N LYS A 116 5.92 2.66 9.03
CA LYS A 116 5.05 2.86 10.20
C LYS A 116 5.81 2.68 11.53
N GLU A 117 6.84 1.83 11.53
CA GLU A 117 7.72 1.58 12.68
C GLU A 117 8.58 2.80 13.01
N SER A 118 9.20 3.42 12.00
CA SER A 118 9.98 4.65 12.20
C SER A 118 9.14 5.82 12.75
N PHE A 119 7.85 5.88 12.41
CA PHE A 119 6.90 6.84 12.97
C PHE A 119 6.51 6.53 14.42
N ILE A 120 6.43 5.25 14.80
CA ILE A 120 6.12 4.83 16.17
C ILE A 120 7.28 5.18 17.10
N GLU A 121 8.52 5.01 16.64
CA GLU A 121 9.71 5.24 17.46
C GLU A 121 9.88 6.70 17.91
N THR A 122 9.49 7.66 17.06
CA THR A 122 9.58 9.10 17.40
C THR A 122 8.45 9.59 18.32
N HIS A 123 7.33 8.87 18.41
CA HIS A 123 6.14 9.31 19.16
C HIS A 123 5.76 8.40 20.34
N ARG A 124 6.56 7.37 20.68
CA ARG A 124 6.26 6.40 21.74
C ARG A 124 7.19 6.46 22.95
N SER A 125 8.01 7.49 23.12
CA SER A 125 8.78 7.71 24.36
C SER A 125 7.84 8.13 25.51
N LYS A 126 7.13 7.15 26.07
CA LYS A 126 6.53 7.24 27.40
C LYS A 126 7.68 7.27 28.41
N PRO A 127 7.74 8.20 29.38
CA PRO A 127 8.86 8.29 30.31
C PRO A 127 8.96 6.99 31.12
N GLU A 128 10.13 6.37 31.09
CA GLU A 128 10.43 5.12 31.77
C GLU A 128 10.49 5.35 33.28
N HIS A 129 9.38 5.11 33.99
CA HIS A 129 9.42 5.03 35.45
C HIS A 129 10.07 3.69 35.84
N LYS A 130 11.39 3.70 36.10
CA LYS A 130 12.14 2.56 36.64
C LYS A 130 11.46 2.05 37.91
N LYS A 131 10.84 0.87 37.86
CA LYS A 131 10.53 0.08 39.07
C LYS A 131 11.76 -0.76 39.40
N GLU A 132 12.50 -0.33 40.41
CA GLU A 132 13.55 -1.14 41.03
C GLU A 132 12.93 -2.42 41.62
N HIS A 133 13.21 -3.57 40.98
CA HIS A 133 12.92 -4.87 41.57
C HIS A 133 14.04 -5.23 42.55
N LYS A 134 13.75 -5.10 43.85
CA LYS A 134 14.62 -5.63 44.92
C LYS A 134 14.69 -7.15 44.82
N LYS A 135 15.92 -7.65 44.66
CA LYS A 135 16.30 -9.06 44.65
C LYS A 135 16.07 -9.64 46.06
N SER A 136 15.17 -10.60 46.21
CA SER A 136 14.99 -11.35 47.46
C SER A 136 15.23 -12.85 47.24
N TYR A 137 15.93 -13.42 48.21
CA TYR A 137 16.58 -14.73 48.27
C TYR A 137 15.66 -15.93 48.03
N LYS A 138 16.23 -16.98 47.41
CA LYS A 138 15.66 -18.33 47.25
C LYS A 138 16.11 -19.21 48.43
N PRO A 139 15.25 -20.07 49.01
CA PRO A 139 15.71 -21.28 49.67
C PRO A 139 15.24 -22.55 48.95
N GLU A 140 16.15 -23.50 48.85
CA GLU A 140 15.98 -24.85 48.31
C GLU A 140 15.40 -25.77 49.40
N HIS A 141 14.38 -26.58 49.09
CA HIS A 141 14.15 -27.85 49.79
C HIS A 141 13.66 -28.91 48.79
N LYS A 142 14.38 -30.04 48.79
CA LYS A 142 14.13 -31.27 48.03
C LYS A 142 13.00 -32.07 48.70
N SER A 143 12.11 -32.68 47.91
CA SER A 143 11.83 -34.12 48.00
C SER A 143 10.95 -34.61 46.84
N GLU A 144 11.46 -35.63 46.16
CA GLU A 144 10.85 -36.72 45.39
C GLU A 144 9.31 -36.88 45.47
N ASN A 145 8.64 -37.15 44.34
CA ASN A 145 8.24 -38.52 43.96
C ASN A 145 7.27 -38.54 42.75
N SER A 146 7.63 -39.34 41.74
CA SER A 146 6.78 -40.16 40.84
C SER A 146 5.54 -39.56 40.14
N ARG A 147 5.55 -39.52 38.81
CA ARG A 147 4.90 -40.51 37.90
C ARG A 147 4.75 -39.93 36.48
N SER A 148 5.37 -40.63 35.54
CA SER A 148 5.15 -40.62 34.10
C SER A 148 3.71 -41.01 33.72
N TYR A 149 3.14 -40.46 32.65
CA TYR A 149 2.57 -41.21 31.52
C TYR A 149 2.10 -40.28 30.38
N THR A 150 1.99 -40.89 29.21
CA THR A 150 1.95 -40.44 27.82
C THR A 150 0.71 -39.68 27.33
N ASN A 151 0.88 -39.06 26.15
CA ASN A 151 -0.16 -38.63 25.18
C ASN A 151 -1.32 -39.64 25.07
N ASP A 152 -2.54 -39.15 24.83
CA ASP A 152 -3.33 -39.54 23.66
C ASP A 152 -4.61 -38.70 23.49
N LYS A 153 -4.92 -38.42 22.22
CA LYS A 153 -6.15 -37.82 21.71
C LYS A 153 -7.25 -38.89 21.75
N PRO A 154 -8.55 -38.54 21.86
CA PRO A 154 -9.41 -38.89 20.72
C PRO A 154 -10.57 -37.94 20.42
N SER A 155 -11.05 -38.09 19.19
CA SER A 155 -12.29 -37.60 18.59
C SER A 155 -13.53 -38.39 19.05
N ASN A 156 -14.72 -37.76 18.94
CA ASN A 156 -15.98 -38.27 18.36
C ASN A 156 -17.19 -37.55 18.99
N HIS A 157 -17.97 -36.80 18.20
CA HIS A 157 -19.26 -37.21 17.64
C HIS A 157 -20.30 -37.61 18.71
N SER A 158 -21.36 -36.80 18.89
CA SER A 158 -22.67 -37.03 18.26
C SER A 158 -23.79 -36.25 18.97
N ASN A 159 -24.61 -35.57 18.16
CA ASN A 159 -26.07 -35.34 18.23
C ASN A 159 -26.82 -35.57 19.54
N THR A 160 -27.72 -34.64 19.92
CA THR A 160 -29.20 -34.82 19.81
C THR A 160 -30.00 -33.66 20.46
N SER A 161 -30.89 -33.09 19.63
CA SER A 161 -32.24 -32.54 19.90
C SER A 161 -32.75 -32.12 21.31
N ARG A 162 -33.11 -30.82 21.38
CA ARG A 162 -34.48 -30.26 21.60
C ARG A 162 -35.07 -30.27 23.02
N THR A 163 -35.24 -29.08 23.61
CA THR A 163 -36.47 -28.66 24.33
C THR A 163 -36.64 -27.13 24.25
N LYS A 164 -37.89 -26.68 24.16
CA LYS A 164 -38.34 -25.28 24.27
C LYS A 164 -38.41 -24.91 25.75
N ASP A 165 -38.01 -23.70 26.13
CA ASP A 165 -38.75 -22.94 27.15
C ASP A 165 -38.54 -21.42 26.99
N SER A 166 -39.56 -20.71 27.46
CA SER A 166 -39.90 -19.31 27.34
C SER A 166 -39.09 -18.42 28.29
N SER A 167 -38.60 -17.27 27.82
CA SER A 167 -38.65 -15.97 28.54
C SER A 167 -37.83 -14.89 27.82
N ASN A 168 -38.56 -13.87 27.34
CA ASN A 168 -38.29 -12.43 27.43
C ASN A 168 -36.82 -11.96 27.60
N GLU A 169 -36.22 -11.33 26.57
CA GLU A 169 -35.48 -10.05 26.70
C GLU A 169 -34.87 -9.55 25.36
N SER A 170 -35.19 -8.30 25.04
CA SER A 170 -34.47 -7.31 24.21
C SER A 170 -33.59 -7.80 23.05
N LYS A 171 -34.20 -7.90 21.85
CA LYS A 171 -33.43 -7.88 20.59
C LYS A 171 -32.93 -6.46 20.27
N PRO A 172 -31.69 -6.30 19.77
CA PRO A 172 -31.19 -5.02 19.29
C PRO A 172 -31.98 -4.56 18.05
N PHE A 173 -32.21 -3.25 17.94
CA PHE A 173 -32.94 -2.63 16.83
C PHE A 173 -32.26 -2.92 15.49
N ASP A 174 -32.92 -3.70 14.63
CA ASP A 174 -32.50 -3.97 13.26
C ASP A 174 -33.28 -3.04 12.30
N PRO A 175 -32.63 -2.05 11.68
CA PRO A 175 -33.31 -1.06 10.85
C PRO A 175 -33.81 -1.60 9.50
N TYR A 176 -33.51 -2.87 9.15
CA TYR A 176 -33.92 -3.48 7.88
C TYR A 176 -34.98 -4.57 8.01
N ALA A 177 -35.56 -4.76 9.19
CA ALA A 177 -36.54 -5.83 9.44
C ALA A 177 -37.84 -5.70 8.62
N ASP A 178 -38.18 -4.50 8.16
CA ASP A 178 -39.46 -4.19 7.48
C ASP A 178 -39.32 -3.86 5.97
N ALA A 179 -38.21 -4.22 5.32
CA ALA A 179 -38.07 -3.99 3.88
C ALA A 179 -38.97 -4.96 3.05
N PRO A 180 -39.81 -4.45 2.13
CA PRO A 180 -40.68 -5.30 1.30
C PRO A 180 -39.83 -6.15 0.33
N ARG A 181 -40.19 -7.43 0.19
CA ARG A 181 -39.66 -8.33 -0.86
C ARG A 181 -40.33 -8.07 -2.21
#